data_AF-H2YCL4-F1
#
_entry.id   AF-H2YCL4-F1
#
_cell.length_a   1.000
_cell.length_b   1.000
_cell.length_c   1.000
_cell.angle_alpha   90.00
_cell.angle_beta   90.00
_cell.angle_gamma   90.00
#
_symmetry.space_group_name_H-M   'P 1'
#
loop_
_entity.id
_entity.type
_entity.pdbx_description
1 polymer ?
#
loop_
_entity_poly.entity_id
_entity_poly.type
_entity_poly.pdbx_seq_one_letter_code
_entity_poly.pdbx_strand_id
1 'polypeptide(L)'
;MHGFFIPGFPKLMRFQDHHDKILKKLSPRLKKHLDRNEIFASLYTLKWFFQCFLDRTPFPLTLRIWDIYILEGERVLTCMAFTTLRIHKHELKKMDMDGIVRFLQEKLAQNFGFDDDLVIEQLKINMGELKRSGLDLPPAAGPEETPKLPFGLKVKPTFAQETGLRSPVAVKSSEGDKKKKSFRGSKRK
;
A
#
# COMPACT_ATOMS: atom_id res chain seq x y z
N MET A 1 8.30 -2.65 -10.50
CA MET A 1 8.69 -2.33 -9.10
C MET A 1 9.13 -0.88 -8.86
N HIS A 2 9.78 -0.17 -9.80
CA HIS A 2 10.31 1.19 -9.57
C HIS A 2 9.36 2.18 -8.85
N GLY A 3 8.08 2.25 -9.25
CA GLY A 3 7.12 3.17 -8.66
C GLY A 3 6.88 3.01 -7.14
N PHE A 4 7.23 1.85 -6.55
CA PHE A 4 7.13 1.63 -5.09
C PHE A 4 8.18 2.41 -4.31
N PHE A 5 9.26 2.90 -4.95
CA PHE A 5 10.39 3.56 -4.29
C PHE A 5 10.56 5.02 -4.70
N ILE A 6 9.63 5.55 -5.51
CA ILE A 6 9.55 6.99 -5.78
C ILE A 6 9.18 7.70 -4.45
N PRO A 7 9.79 8.86 -4.12
CA PRO A 7 9.44 9.62 -2.92
C PRO A 7 7.93 9.84 -2.82
N GLY A 8 7.35 9.56 -1.65
CA GLY A 8 5.91 9.60 -1.43
C GLY A 8 5.17 8.29 -1.76
N PHE A 9 5.87 7.26 -2.25
CA PHE A 9 5.35 5.91 -2.50
C PHE A 9 4.02 5.85 -3.28
N PRO A 10 3.87 6.59 -4.39
CA PRO A 10 2.59 6.73 -5.08
C PRO A 10 2.02 5.37 -5.54
N LYS A 11 2.88 4.47 -6.04
CA LYS A 11 2.47 3.12 -6.42
C LYS A 11 2.02 2.27 -5.23
N LEU A 12 2.68 2.43 -4.09
CA LEU A 12 2.29 1.70 -2.87
C LEU A 12 0.88 2.09 -2.44
N MET A 13 0.61 3.40 -2.37
CA MET A 13 -0.72 3.91 -2.01
C MET A 13 -1.79 3.38 -2.95
N ARG A 14 -1.52 3.39 -4.26
CA ARG A 14 -2.44 2.83 -5.27
C ARG A 14 -2.72 1.34 -5.06
N PHE A 15 -1.70 0.56 -4.73
CA PHE A 15 -1.84 -0.87 -4.42
C PHE A 15 -2.60 -1.10 -3.11
N GLN A 16 -2.35 -0.28 -2.09
CA GLN A 16 -3.06 -0.32 -0.81
C GLN A 16 -4.55 -0.01 -0.99
N ASP A 17 -4.88 1.07 -1.69
CA ASP A 17 -6.25 1.46 -1.99
C ASP A 17 -6.99 0.39 -2.79
N HIS A 18 -6.29 -0.24 -3.74
CA HIS A 18 -6.84 -1.34 -4.52
C HIS A 18 -7.09 -2.59 -3.67
N HIS A 19 -6.15 -2.94 -2.80
CA HIS A 19 -6.32 -4.04 -1.84
C HIS A 19 -7.52 -3.79 -0.92
N ASP A 20 -7.69 -2.56 -0.44
CA ASP A 20 -8.85 -2.17 0.36
C ASP A 20 -10.17 -2.29 -0.41
N LYS A 21 -10.20 -1.92 -1.70
CA LYS A 21 -11.36 -2.13 -2.58
C LYS A 21 -11.69 -3.61 -2.77
N ILE A 22 -10.67 -4.46 -2.95
CA ILE A 22 -10.84 -5.91 -3.04
C ILE A 22 -11.50 -6.44 -1.76
N LEU A 23 -10.98 -6.07 -0.58
CA LEU A 23 -11.53 -6.49 0.71
C LEU A 23 -12.96 -6.02 0.90
N LYS A 24 -13.27 -4.76 0.54
CA LYS A 24 -14.63 -4.21 0.63
C LYS A 24 -15.62 -4.98 -0.25
N LYS A 25 -15.22 -5.38 -1.47
CA LYS A 25 -16.10 -6.08 -2.43
C LYS A 25 -16.24 -7.57 -2.12
N LEU A 26 -15.15 -8.27 -1.85
CA LEU A 26 -15.14 -9.74 -1.74
C LEU A 26 -15.20 -10.25 -0.29
N SER A 27 -14.89 -9.42 0.71
CA SER A 27 -14.92 -9.82 2.12
C SER A 27 -15.37 -8.67 3.05
N PRO A 28 -16.57 -8.08 2.82
CA PRO A 28 -17.03 -6.89 3.53
C PRO A 28 -17.13 -7.09 5.05
N ARG A 29 -17.49 -8.30 5.50
CA ARG A 29 -17.58 -8.63 6.94
C ARG A 29 -16.21 -8.59 7.62
N LEU A 30 -15.16 -9.06 6.94
CA LEU A 30 -13.80 -8.99 7.47
C LEU A 30 -13.31 -7.55 7.45
N LYS A 31 -13.53 -6.81 6.35
CA LYS A 31 -13.14 -5.40 6.26
C LYS A 31 -13.77 -4.56 7.36
N LYS A 32 -15.06 -4.71 7.63
CA LYS A 32 -15.75 -4.03 8.73
C LYS A 32 -15.15 -4.37 10.10
N HIS A 33 -14.67 -5.60 10.29
CA HIS A 33 -13.99 -5.98 11.53
C HIS A 33 -12.65 -5.28 11.67
N LEU A 34 -11.84 -5.28 10.61
CA LEU A 34 -10.55 -4.58 10.59
C LEU A 34 -10.74 -3.07 10.83
N ASP A 35 -11.73 -2.45 10.19
CA ASP A 35 -12.01 -1.01 10.33
C ASP A 35 -12.45 -0.64 11.75
N ARG A 36 -13.24 -1.50 12.42
CA ARG A 36 -13.62 -1.28 13.83
C ARG A 36 -12.45 -1.39 14.80
N ASN A 37 -11.39 -2.10 14.41
CA ASN A 37 -10.17 -2.23 15.19
C ASN A 37 -9.07 -1.29 14.68
N GLU A 38 -9.41 -0.30 13.83
CA GLU A 38 -8.46 0.67 13.26
C GLU A 38 -7.27 0.03 12.52
N ILE A 39 -7.47 -1.16 11.95
CA ILE A 39 -6.45 -1.87 11.17
C ILE A 39 -6.53 -1.44 9.71
N PHE A 40 -5.66 -0.50 9.34
CA PHE A 40 -5.51 -0.04 7.96
C PHE A 40 -4.61 -0.97 7.15
N ALA A 41 -4.87 -1.10 5.84
CA ALA A 41 -4.04 -1.92 4.95
C ALA A 41 -2.55 -1.54 4.99
N SER A 42 -2.24 -0.25 5.18
CA SER A 42 -0.88 0.26 5.27
C SER A 42 -0.03 -0.38 6.36
N LEU A 43 -0.65 -0.86 7.45
CA LEU A 43 0.01 -1.44 8.61
C LEU A 43 0.77 -2.74 8.28
N TYR A 44 0.25 -3.56 7.38
CA TYR A 44 0.85 -4.85 7.00
C TYR A 44 1.35 -4.89 5.55
N THR A 45 0.67 -4.21 4.62
CA THR A 45 1.03 -4.25 3.20
C THR A 45 2.37 -3.61 2.85
N LEU A 46 2.85 -2.63 3.63
CA LEU A 46 4.17 -2.02 3.40
C LEU A 46 5.26 -3.10 3.37
N LYS A 47 5.30 -3.94 4.43
CA LYS A 47 6.25 -5.03 4.56
C LYS A 47 6.01 -6.12 3.50
N TRP A 48 4.74 -6.45 3.24
CA TRP A 48 4.40 -7.50 2.28
C TRP A 48 4.73 -7.12 0.83
N PHE A 49 4.47 -5.89 0.41
CA PHE A 49 4.62 -5.48 -0.99
C PHE A 49 6.06 -5.12 -1.34
N PHE A 50 6.80 -4.45 -0.45
CA PHE A 50 8.18 -4.04 -0.74
C PHE A 50 9.12 -5.23 -0.87
N GLN A 51 8.91 -6.27 -0.06
CA GLN A 51 9.75 -7.45 -0.05
C GLN A 51 9.11 -8.64 -0.79
N CYS A 52 7.98 -8.44 -1.49
CA CYS A 52 7.22 -9.52 -2.11
C CYS A 52 7.02 -10.73 -1.17
N PHE A 53 6.54 -10.47 0.05
CA PHE A 53 6.34 -11.45 1.13
C PHE A 53 7.59 -12.12 1.70
N LEU A 54 8.80 -11.72 1.29
CA LEU A 54 10.03 -12.22 1.88
C LEU A 54 10.10 -11.89 3.38
N ASP A 55 10.45 -12.89 4.18
CA ASP A 55 10.39 -12.92 5.65
C ASP A 55 8.99 -12.71 6.27
N ARG A 56 7.91 -12.88 5.48
CA ARG A 56 6.51 -12.74 5.95
C ARG A 56 5.70 -14.02 5.85
N THR A 57 6.24 -15.00 5.15
CA THR A 57 5.74 -16.37 5.05
C THR A 57 6.92 -17.32 5.27
N PRO A 58 6.67 -18.58 5.64
CA PRO A 58 7.71 -19.61 5.63
C PRO A 58 8.48 -19.60 4.30
N PHE A 59 9.79 -19.86 4.36
CA PHE A 59 10.67 -19.72 3.21
C PHE A 59 10.21 -20.54 1.97
N PRO A 60 9.77 -21.81 2.10
CA PRO A 60 9.31 -22.58 0.94
C PRO A 60 8.10 -21.95 0.24
N LEU A 61 7.09 -21.51 0.99
CA LEU A 61 5.94 -20.77 0.46
C LEU A 61 6.37 -19.48 -0.25
N THR A 62 7.32 -18.76 0.34
CA THR A 62 7.85 -17.52 -0.24
C THR A 62 8.42 -17.76 -1.64
N LEU A 63 9.20 -18.83 -1.84
CA LEU A 63 9.76 -19.16 -3.16
C LEU A 63 8.67 -19.41 -4.21
N ARG A 64 7.61 -20.14 -3.84
CA ARG A 64 6.48 -20.42 -4.76
C ARG A 64 5.70 -19.16 -5.12
N ILE A 65 5.52 -18.24 -4.16
CA ILE A 65 4.92 -16.93 -4.43
C ILE A 65 5.79 -16.15 -5.42
N TRP A 66 7.11 -16.23 -5.29
CA TRP A 66 8.06 -15.58 -6.19
C TRP A 66 8.03 -16.14 -7.61
N ASP A 67 7.94 -17.46 -7.77
CA ASP A 67 7.81 -18.08 -9.10
C ASP A 67 6.56 -17.57 -9.82
N ILE A 68 5.43 -17.50 -9.12
CA ILE A 68 4.18 -16.97 -9.66
C ILE A 68 4.31 -15.47 -9.93
N TYR A 69 4.96 -14.72 -9.04
CA TYR A 69 5.19 -13.29 -9.22
C TYR A 69 6.02 -12.99 -10.47
N ILE A 70 7.03 -13.79 -10.79
CA ILE A 70 7.84 -13.63 -12.01
C ILE A 70 6.98 -13.87 -13.26
N LEU A 71 6.04 -14.82 -13.22
CA LEU A 71 5.16 -15.14 -14.34
C LEU A 71 4.01 -14.13 -14.52
N GLU A 72 3.33 -13.78 -13.44
CA GLU A 72 2.05 -13.02 -13.46
C GLU A 72 2.25 -11.53 -13.15
N GLY A 73 3.40 -11.18 -12.58
CA GLY A 73 3.78 -9.84 -12.20
C GLY A 73 3.10 -9.33 -10.93
N GLU A 74 2.91 -8.02 -10.87
CA GLU A 74 2.50 -7.31 -9.66
C GLU A 74 1.07 -7.60 -9.16
N ARG A 75 0.21 -8.18 -10.00
CA ARG A 75 -1.13 -8.64 -9.59
C ARG A 75 -1.10 -9.65 -8.45
N VAL A 76 0.00 -10.40 -8.33
CA VAL A 76 0.19 -11.40 -7.28
C VAL A 76 0.25 -10.74 -5.90
N LEU A 77 0.77 -9.52 -5.78
CA LEU A 77 0.93 -8.85 -4.49
C LEU A 77 -0.41 -8.60 -3.80
N THR A 78 -1.35 -7.97 -4.51
CA THR A 78 -2.68 -7.65 -3.99
C THR A 78 -3.51 -8.91 -3.79
N CYS A 79 -3.38 -9.89 -4.69
CA CYS A 79 -4.09 -11.16 -4.60
C CYS A 79 -3.59 -12.03 -3.44
N MET A 80 -2.28 -12.12 -3.22
CA MET A 80 -1.70 -12.88 -2.12
C MET A 80 -2.08 -12.25 -0.78
N ALA A 81 -1.99 -10.92 -0.65
CA ALA A 81 -2.45 -10.23 0.56
C ALA A 81 -3.92 -10.53 0.87
N PHE A 82 -4.78 -10.51 -0.16
CA PHE A 82 -6.18 -10.87 0.00
C PHE A 82 -6.37 -12.33 0.38
N THR A 83 -5.63 -13.24 -0.25
CA THR A 83 -5.67 -14.69 0.00
C THR A 83 -5.31 -14.99 1.45
N THR A 84 -4.22 -14.42 1.97
CA THR A 84 -3.82 -14.54 3.38
C THR A 84 -4.95 -14.12 4.31
N LEU A 85 -5.53 -12.93 4.12
CA LEU A 85 -6.63 -12.45 4.95
C LEU A 85 -7.89 -13.32 4.85
N ARG A 86 -8.17 -13.84 3.65
CA ARG A 86 -9.35 -14.67 3.38
C ARG A 86 -9.25 -16.05 4.04
N ILE A 87 -8.08 -16.68 3.97
CA ILE A 87 -7.84 -17.99 4.60
C ILE A 87 -7.93 -17.85 6.13
N HIS A 88 -7.33 -16.80 6.70
CA HIS A 88 -7.35 -16.54 8.16
C HIS A 88 -8.59 -15.78 8.66
N LYS A 89 -9.62 -15.60 7.83
CA LYS A 89 -10.79 -14.75 8.16
C LYS A 89 -11.50 -15.15 9.45
N HIS A 90 -11.45 -16.43 9.83
CA HIS A 90 -12.13 -16.94 11.03
C HIS A 90 -11.35 -16.62 12.30
N GLU A 91 -10.02 -16.68 12.25
CA GLU A 91 -9.14 -16.33 13.36
C GLU A 91 -9.11 -14.81 13.57
N LEU A 92 -8.93 -14.06 12.48
CA LEU A 92 -8.88 -12.59 12.51
C LEU A 92 -10.14 -11.95 13.11
N LYS A 93 -11.32 -12.55 12.91
CA LYS A 93 -12.58 -12.05 13.47
C LYS A 93 -12.73 -12.26 14.98
N LYS A 94 -11.97 -13.19 15.55
CA LYS A 94 -11.98 -13.48 16.99
C LYS A 94 -10.96 -12.64 17.76
N MET A 95 -10.02 -12.01 17.06
CA MET A 95 -8.96 -11.20 17.63
C MET A 95 -9.38 -9.73 17.73
N ASP A 96 -8.81 -9.05 18.72
CA ASP A 96 -8.81 -7.60 18.89
C ASP A 96 -7.67 -6.94 18.09
N MET A 97 -7.54 -5.62 18.21
CA MET A 97 -6.54 -4.83 17.48
C MET A 97 -5.11 -5.38 17.65
N ASP A 98 -4.64 -5.52 18.89
CA ASP A 98 -3.29 -6.01 19.19
C ASP A 98 -3.07 -7.44 18.69
N GLY A 99 -4.07 -8.32 18.88
CA GLY A 99 -4.04 -9.68 18.38
C GLY A 99 -3.91 -9.75 16.86
N ILE A 100 -4.65 -8.91 16.13
CA ILE A 100 -4.58 -8.81 14.66
C ILE A 100 -3.21 -8.32 14.22
N VAL A 101 -2.68 -7.25 14.83
CA VAL A 101 -1.36 -6.69 14.48
C VAL A 101 -0.28 -7.75 14.67
N ARG A 102 -0.24 -8.39 15.84
CA ARG A 102 0.74 -9.43 16.14
C ARG A 102 0.60 -10.63 15.20
N PHE A 103 -0.63 -11.03 14.89
CA PHE A 103 -0.88 -12.11 13.97
C PHE A 103 -0.32 -11.81 12.56
N LEU A 104 -0.64 -10.64 12.01
CA LEU A 104 -0.26 -10.26 10.65
C LEU A 104 1.24 -9.94 10.50
N GLN A 105 1.88 -9.42 11.55
CA GLN A 105 3.28 -8.98 11.50
C GLN A 105 4.30 -10.01 11.98
N GLU A 106 3.92 -10.90 12.90
CA GLU A 106 4.84 -11.85 13.53
C GLU A 106 4.46 -13.31 13.25
N LYS A 107 3.23 -13.71 13.58
CA LYS A 107 2.85 -15.13 13.57
C LYS A 107 2.88 -15.75 12.18
N LEU A 108 2.37 -15.04 11.17
CA LEU A 108 2.34 -15.52 9.78
C LEU A 108 3.73 -15.89 9.24
N ALA A 109 4.77 -15.14 9.66
CA ALA A 109 6.14 -15.39 9.21
C ALA A 109 6.73 -16.66 9.83
N GLN A 110 6.38 -16.96 11.09
CA GLN A 110 6.87 -18.13 11.81
C GLN A 110 6.11 -19.39 11.40
N ASN A 111 4.79 -19.29 11.29
CA ASN A 111 3.93 -20.38 10.91
C ASN A 111 2.69 -19.84 10.19
N PHE A 112 2.56 -20.16 8.91
CA PHE A 112 1.41 -19.76 8.12
C PHE A 112 0.14 -20.54 8.52
N GLY A 113 0.26 -21.68 9.21
CA GLY A 113 -0.88 -22.47 9.71
C GLY A 113 -1.59 -23.30 8.65
N PHE A 114 -1.11 -23.31 7.41
CA PHE A 114 -1.65 -24.08 6.29
C PHE A 114 -0.53 -24.67 5.46
N ASP A 115 -0.83 -25.78 4.79
CA ASP A 115 0.07 -26.41 3.83
C ASP A 115 0.31 -25.51 2.61
N ASP A 116 1.55 -25.48 2.12
CA ASP A 116 1.95 -24.60 1.02
C ASP A 116 1.13 -24.88 -0.26
N ASP A 117 0.81 -26.13 -0.59
CA ASP A 117 0.00 -26.47 -1.77
C ASP A 117 -1.41 -25.89 -1.66
N LEU A 118 -2.02 -25.99 -0.47
CA LEU A 118 -3.34 -25.42 -0.22
C LEU A 118 -3.31 -23.89 -0.39
N VAL A 119 -2.28 -23.23 0.12
CA VAL A 119 -2.16 -21.77 -0.01
C VAL A 119 -2.02 -21.36 -1.47
N ILE A 120 -1.21 -22.08 -2.25
CA ILE A 120 -1.02 -21.82 -3.68
C ILE A 120 -2.29 -22.11 -4.48
N GLU A 121 -3.04 -23.16 -4.15
CA GLU A 121 -4.33 -23.45 -4.77
C GLU A 121 -5.34 -22.33 -4.50
N GLN A 122 -5.45 -21.87 -3.25
CA GLN A 122 -6.31 -20.75 -2.89
C GLN A 122 -5.89 -19.46 -3.58
N LEU A 123 -4.59 -19.20 -3.70
CA LEU A 123 -4.07 -18.06 -4.45
C LEU A 123 -4.53 -18.11 -5.91
N LYS A 124 -4.39 -19.26 -6.59
CA LYS A 124 -4.82 -19.46 -7.97
C LYS A 124 -6.33 -19.22 -8.14
N ILE A 125 -7.16 -19.73 -7.23
CA ILE A 125 -8.61 -19.53 -7.23
C ILE A 125 -8.95 -18.04 -7.10
N ASN A 126 -8.33 -17.36 -6.13
CA ASN A 126 -8.56 -15.94 -5.89
C ASN A 126 -8.07 -15.08 -7.06
N MET A 127 -6.95 -15.40 -7.70
CA MET A 127 -6.48 -14.71 -8.91
C MET A 127 -7.51 -14.80 -10.03
N GLY A 128 -8.09 -15.99 -10.23
CA GLY A 128 -9.17 -16.19 -11.20
C GLY A 128 -10.43 -15.38 -10.84
N GLU A 129 -10.81 -15.32 -9.57
CA GLU A 129 -11.96 -14.54 -9.10
C GLU A 129 -11.76 -13.03 -9.28
N LEU A 130 -10.56 -12.53 -8.96
CA LEU A 130 -10.22 -11.11 -9.17
C LEU A 130 -10.24 -10.74 -10.64
N LYS A 131 -9.71 -11.61 -11.52
CA LYS A 131 -9.76 -11.40 -12.97
C LYS A 131 -11.18 -11.34 -13.50
N ARG A 132 -12.05 -12.27 -13.10
CA ARG A 132 -13.48 -12.25 -13.47
C ARG A 132 -14.22 -11.01 -12.94
N SER A 133 -13.78 -10.49 -11.80
CA SER A 133 -14.38 -9.34 -11.14
C SER A 133 -13.84 -7.98 -11.60
N GLY A 134 -12.88 -7.96 -12.54
CA GLY A 134 -12.19 -6.75 -13.00
C GLY A 134 -11.32 -6.08 -11.92
N LEU A 135 -10.78 -6.87 -11.00
CA LEU A 135 -9.98 -6.42 -9.84
C LEU A 135 -8.56 -7.02 -9.82
N ASP A 136 -8.13 -7.65 -10.91
CA ASP A 136 -6.81 -8.27 -11.00
C ASP A 136 -5.67 -7.26 -10.90
N LEU A 137 -5.85 -6.07 -11.45
CA LEU A 137 -4.87 -5.00 -11.39
C LEU A 137 -5.43 -3.71 -10.79
N PRO A 138 -4.61 -2.97 -10.04
CA PRO A 138 -4.95 -1.62 -9.64
C PRO A 138 -5.10 -0.69 -10.86
N PRO A 139 -5.83 0.44 -10.72
CA PRO A 139 -6.01 1.42 -11.80
C PRO A 139 -4.68 1.86 -12.43
N ALA A 140 -4.69 2.37 -13.66
CA ALA A 140 -3.47 2.81 -14.33
C ALA A 140 -2.66 3.81 -13.48
N ALA A 141 -1.34 3.71 -13.59
CA ALA A 141 -0.42 4.58 -12.87
C ALA A 141 -0.61 6.05 -13.33
N GLY A 142 -0.65 6.98 -12.37
CA GLY A 142 -0.70 8.41 -12.69
C GLY A 142 0.64 8.92 -13.26
N PRO A 143 0.67 10.16 -13.81
CA PRO A 143 1.92 10.76 -14.32
C PRO A 143 3.01 10.87 -13.24
N GLU A 144 2.62 10.93 -11.97
CA GLU A 144 3.53 10.96 -10.81
C GLU A 144 4.33 9.66 -10.61
N GLU A 145 3.84 8.51 -11.11
CA GLU A 145 4.51 7.21 -11.02
C GLU A 145 5.47 6.95 -12.20
N THR A 146 5.40 7.78 -13.25
CA THR A 146 6.21 7.61 -14.46
C THR A 146 7.59 8.25 -14.30
N PRO A 147 8.66 7.66 -14.89
CA PRO A 147 9.97 8.29 -14.92
C PRO A 147 9.88 9.66 -15.61
N LYS A 148 10.12 10.73 -14.84
CA LYS A 148 10.13 12.11 -15.38
C LYS A 148 11.48 12.49 -15.99
N LEU A 149 12.53 11.73 -15.67
CA LEU A 149 13.90 11.99 -16.10
C LEU A 149 14.34 11.01 -17.19
N PRO A 150 15.17 11.47 -18.15
CA PRO A 150 15.71 10.59 -19.18
C PRO A 150 16.61 9.51 -18.56
N PHE A 151 16.63 8.35 -19.21
CA PHE A 151 17.47 7.23 -18.80
C PHE A 151 18.97 7.62 -18.78
N GLY A 152 19.70 7.18 -17.76
CA GLY A 152 21.15 7.40 -17.64
C GLY A 152 21.57 8.75 -17.05
N LEU A 153 20.64 9.63 -16.67
CA LEU A 153 20.98 10.91 -16.04
C LEU A 153 21.48 10.68 -14.59
N LYS A 154 22.75 10.99 -14.34
CA LYS A 154 23.33 11.01 -12.98
C LYS A 154 22.91 12.30 -12.28
N VAL A 155 21.81 12.24 -11.50
CA VAL A 155 21.40 13.35 -10.64
C VAL A 155 22.30 13.35 -9.40
N LYS A 156 23.09 14.41 -9.20
CA LYS A 156 23.79 14.60 -7.93
C LYS A 156 22.75 14.95 -6.86
N PRO A 157 22.76 14.30 -5.68
CA PRO A 157 21.86 14.68 -4.60
C PRO A 157 22.07 16.15 -4.27
N THR A 158 20.99 16.87 -3.99
CA THR A 158 21.08 18.27 -3.59
C THR A 158 21.75 18.36 -2.22
N PHE A 159 22.41 19.48 -1.88
CA PHE A 159 23.04 19.66 -0.56
C PHE A 159 22.11 19.34 0.62
N ALA A 160 20.81 19.66 0.50
CA ALA A 160 19.81 19.28 1.51
C ALA A 160 19.56 17.76 1.61
N GLN A 161 19.66 17.04 0.49
CA GLN A 161 19.56 15.57 0.44
C GLN A 161 20.83 14.90 0.95
N GLU A 162 22.00 15.49 0.72
CA GLU A 162 23.30 15.02 1.25
C GLU A 162 23.42 15.23 2.77
N THR A 163 22.93 16.36 3.28
CA THR A 163 23.00 16.72 4.71
C THR A 163 21.86 16.15 5.55
N GLY A 164 20.84 15.55 4.92
CA GLY A 164 19.68 14.97 5.62
C GLY A 164 18.76 15.99 6.28
N LEU A 165 18.94 17.30 6.03
CA LEU A 165 18.04 18.33 6.53
C LEU A 165 16.69 18.22 5.83
N ARG A 166 15.67 17.73 6.56
CA ARG A 166 14.28 17.73 6.09
C ARG A 166 13.88 19.17 5.80
N SER A 167 13.44 19.43 4.57
CA SER A 167 12.83 20.72 4.22
C SER A 167 11.64 20.95 5.15
N PRO A 168 11.48 22.16 5.72
CA PRO A 168 10.34 22.45 6.58
C PRO A 168 9.05 22.21 5.80
N VAL A 169 8.17 21.38 6.35
CA VAL A 169 6.82 21.17 5.82
C VAL A 169 6.17 22.55 5.74
N ALA A 170 5.83 23.00 4.54
CA ALA A 170 5.11 24.25 4.35
C ALA A 170 3.71 24.11 4.96
N VAL A 171 3.58 24.53 6.22
CA VAL A 171 2.30 24.79 6.86
C VAL A 171 1.68 25.95 6.09
N LYS A 172 0.64 25.68 5.29
CA LYS A 172 -0.18 26.75 4.72
C LYS A 172 -0.87 27.47 5.88
N SER A 173 -0.31 28.60 6.32
CA SER A 173 -1.00 29.55 7.18
C SER A 173 -2.17 30.14 6.40
N SER A 174 -3.37 29.93 6.93
CA SER A 174 -4.58 30.61 6.47
C SER A 174 -4.63 31.98 7.14
N GLU A 175 -4.02 32.99 6.52
CA GLU A 175 -4.30 34.39 6.88
C GLU A 175 -5.20 35.02 5.82
N GLY A 176 -6.49 35.08 6.17
CA GLY A 176 -7.49 35.84 5.45
C GLY A 176 -7.26 37.34 5.60
N ASP A 177 -6.99 37.97 4.47
CA ASP A 177 -7.67 39.16 3.96
C ASP A 177 -8.31 40.09 5.03
N LYS A 178 -7.63 41.20 5.35
CA LYS A 178 -8.27 42.48 5.71
C LYS A 178 -7.30 43.66 5.71
N LYS A 179 -7.65 44.64 4.86
CA LYS A 179 -7.34 46.09 4.91
C LYS A 179 -5.95 46.57 4.47
N LYS A 180 -5.81 46.79 3.16
CA LYS A 180 -5.17 48.02 2.63
C LYS A 180 -6.26 49.04 2.29
N LYS A 181 -6.62 49.93 3.21
CA LYS A 181 -7.28 51.19 2.86
C LYS A 181 -6.19 52.17 2.42
N SER A 182 -6.03 52.28 1.11
CA SER A 182 -5.22 53.30 0.44
C SER A 182 -5.86 54.67 0.67
N PHE A 183 -5.04 55.56 1.21
CA PHE A 183 -5.19 57.01 1.24
C PHE A 183 -5.42 57.53 -0.18
N ARG A 184 -6.54 58.22 -0.44
CA ARG A 184 -6.71 59.07 -1.62
C ARG A 184 -7.26 60.42 -1.17
N GLY A 185 -6.48 61.46 -1.43
CA GLY A 185 -6.71 62.81 -0.96
C GLY A 185 -7.99 63.42 -1.52
N SER A 186 -8.58 64.31 -0.72
CA SER A 186 -9.66 65.20 -1.14
C SER A 186 -9.14 66.63 -1.13
N LYS A 187 -9.07 67.23 -2.33
CA LYS A 187 -9.00 68.68 -2.54
C LYS A 187 -10.39 69.29 -2.33
N ARG A 188 -10.44 70.50 -1.75
CA ARG A 188 -11.53 71.53 -1.66
C ARG A 188 -11.64 71.96 -0.19
N LYS A 189 -11.58 73.23 0.21
CA LYS A 189 -11.66 74.55 -0.45
C LYS A 189 -10.65 75.46 0.24
#